data_AF-A0A0T6AZK0-F1
#
_entry.id   AF-A0A0T6AZK0-F1
#
_cell.length_a   1.000
_cell.length_b   1.000
_cell.length_c   1.000
_cell.angle_alpha   90.00
_cell.angle_beta   90.00
_cell.angle_gamma   90.00
#
_symmetry.space_group_name_H-M   'P 1'
#
loop_
_entity.id
_entity.type
_entity.pdbx_description
1 polymer ?
#
loop_
_entity_poly.entity_id
_entity_poly.type
_entity_poly.pdbx_seq_one_letter_code
_entity_poly.pdbx_strand_id
1 'polypeptide(L)'
;QQMNLEPVGDMTNPFETTMRIAVLEPHEQYNVPLYIAYHCKLFIQPAYAEGHYVSDAGIWWQDLATELDAAHDFHCNPKSDSNLEVFSLRIVLRRNIDVKNSQSHFIPNYIIHLLPPLIFYNYLPYSVEVENLELNQMIKVESGEKASAYALNVSRDQKLCIRVIYSCSLWSGILNLTTHFDEKVMHLTNEEGKDDDNKYLTVNVKADREGSCNVYFYAPYWIINKTGLPIHIKPSGTNNVLESVSGDILLFSYRRHGKQSLNMKVYESEWSNDFGIECAGTTGLIVCKDNVRRKKYAILLSINLSQMCPRFTKIVTFSPNFLIINNTNKTLRFMEQNEKTDLWTDLP
;
A
#
# COMPACT_ATOMS: atom_id res chain seq x y z
N GLN A 1 -24.40 -35.30 34.78
CA GLN A 1 -25.08 -35.91 33.61
C GLN A 1 -24.06 -35.96 32.48
N GLN A 2 -23.58 -37.14 32.13
CA GLN A 2 -22.81 -37.34 30.89
C GLN A 2 -23.75 -37.01 29.73
N MET A 3 -23.47 -35.95 28.99
CA MET A 3 -24.16 -35.71 27.73
C MET A 3 -23.59 -36.70 26.73
N ASN A 4 -24.42 -37.65 26.28
CA ASN A 4 -24.15 -38.56 25.17
C ASN A 4 -24.12 -37.79 23.85
N LEU A 5 -23.15 -36.90 23.69
CA LEU A 5 -22.84 -36.28 22.40
C LEU A 5 -21.75 -37.12 21.75
N GLU A 6 -22.01 -37.63 20.55
CA GLU A 6 -20.96 -38.25 19.74
C GLU A 6 -19.84 -37.22 19.54
N PRO A 7 -18.56 -37.61 19.71
CA PRO A 7 -17.46 -36.71 19.47
C PRO A 7 -17.52 -36.21 18.02
N VAL A 8 -17.54 -34.88 17.84
CA VAL A 8 -17.52 -34.27 16.51
C VAL A 8 -16.09 -34.37 15.96
N GLY A 9 -15.83 -35.42 15.18
CA GLY A 9 -14.58 -35.67 14.45
C GLY A 9 -13.99 -37.06 14.71
N ASP A 10 -13.18 -37.56 13.77
CA ASP A 10 -12.52 -38.85 13.89
C ASP A 10 -11.23 -38.72 14.70
N MET A 11 -11.10 -39.47 15.81
CA MET A 11 -9.82 -39.65 16.51
C MET A 11 -8.98 -40.67 15.73
N THR A 12 -8.11 -40.20 14.85
CA THR A 12 -7.24 -41.06 14.04
C THR A 12 -6.00 -41.55 14.80
N ASN A 13 -5.64 -40.94 15.93
CA ASN A 13 -4.47 -41.32 16.74
C ASN A 13 -4.74 -41.19 18.26
N PRO A 14 -4.67 -42.27 19.06
CA PRO A 14 -4.90 -42.24 20.51
C PRO A 14 -3.80 -41.52 21.32
N PHE A 15 -2.71 -41.10 20.67
CA PHE A 15 -1.64 -40.30 21.28
C PHE A 15 -1.69 -38.81 20.92
N GLU A 16 -2.59 -38.39 20.02
CA GLU A 16 -2.82 -36.97 19.76
C GLU A 16 -3.72 -36.36 20.85
N THR A 17 -3.22 -35.33 21.53
CA THR A 17 -3.94 -34.60 22.58
C THR A 17 -4.96 -33.59 22.03
N THR A 18 -5.09 -33.50 20.70
CA THR A 18 -5.91 -32.52 20.00
C THR A 18 -6.81 -33.20 18.98
N MET A 19 -8.02 -32.67 18.83
CA MET A 19 -9.04 -33.20 17.91
C MET A 19 -9.42 -32.10 16.91
N ARG A 20 -9.44 -32.42 15.61
CA ARG A 20 -9.86 -31.47 14.58
C ARG A 20 -11.38 -31.33 14.60
N ILE A 21 -11.86 -30.11 14.84
CA ILE A 21 -13.30 -29.81 14.90
C ILE A 21 -13.85 -29.11 13.65
N ALA A 22 -12.98 -28.44 12.88
CA ALA A 22 -13.32 -27.71 11.66
C ALA A 22 -12.07 -27.46 10.80
N VAL A 23 -12.29 -27.20 9.51
CA VAL A 23 -11.33 -26.61 8.58
C VAL A 23 -12.01 -25.35 8.03
N LEU A 24 -11.30 -24.23 8.02
CA LEU A 24 -11.84 -22.93 7.60
C LEU A 24 -11.16 -22.47 6.31
N GLU A 25 -11.96 -22.14 5.31
CA GLU A 25 -11.51 -21.38 4.14
C GLU A 25 -11.36 -19.88 4.47
N PRO A 26 -10.60 -19.11 3.67
CA PRO A 26 -10.52 -17.66 3.85
C PRO A 26 -11.89 -17.00 3.86
N HIS A 27 -12.16 -16.20 4.89
CA HIS A 27 -13.46 -15.51 5.14
C HIS A 27 -14.61 -16.41 5.60
N GLU A 28 -14.39 -17.71 5.78
CA GLU A 28 -15.36 -18.60 6.39
C GLU A 28 -15.49 -18.34 7.90
N GLN A 29 -16.66 -18.64 8.46
CA GLN A 29 -16.94 -18.53 9.89
C GLN A 29 -17.42 -19.87 10.42
N TYR A 30 -16.96 -20.22 11.62
CA TYR A 30 -17.38 -21.42 12.32
C TYR A 30 -17.86 -21.08 13.73
N ASN A 31 -19.04 -21.59 14.09
CA ASN A 31 -19.59 -21.43 15.42
C ASN A 31 -19.05 -22.53 16.33
N VAL A 32 -18.21 -22.15 17.29
CA VAL A 32 -17.62 -23.09 18.25
C VAL A 32 -18.71 -23.61 19.21
N PRO A 33 -18.90 -24.94 19.34
CA PRO A 33 -19.86 -25.50 20.29
C PRO A 33 -19.59 -25.02 21.72
N LEU A 34 -20.65 -24.62 22.44
CA LEU A 34 -20.54 -24.02 23.78
C LEU A 34 -19.74 -24.89 24.76
N TYR A 35 -19.94 -26.21 24.74
CA TYR A 35 -19.18 -27.10 25.60
C TYR A 35 -17.66 -26.99 25.36
N ILE A 36 -17.24 -26.98 24.09
CA ILE A 36 -15.83 -26.81 23.72
C ILE A 36 -15.33 -25.43 24.13
N ALA A 37 -16.11 -24.38 23.88
CA ALA A 37 -15.73 -23.00 24.21
C ALA A 37 -15.48 -22.79 25.72
N TYR A 38 -16.18 -23.49 26.61
CA TYR A 38 -16.02 -23.36 28.06
C TYR A 38 -15.00 -24.32 28.68
N HIS A 39 -14.71 -25.46 28.04
CA HIS A 39 -13.89 -26.51 28.63
C HIS A 39 -12.56 -26.79 27.91
N CYS A 40 -12.36 -26.26 26.71
CA CYS A 40 -11.20 -26.56 25.89
C CYS A 40 -10.54 -25.28 25.35
N LYS A 41 -9.22 -25.32 25.17
CA LYS A 41 -8.48 -24.33 24.38
C LYS A 41 -8.50 -24.76 22.91
N LEU A 42 -8.66 -23.80 22.01
CA LEU A 42 -8.61 -24.04 20.57
C LEU A 42 -7.19 -23.83 20.08
N PHE A 43 -6.73 -24.69 19.17
CA PHE A 43 -5.44 -24.55 18.52
C PHE A 43 -5.64 -24.46 17.02
N ILE A 44 -4.77 -23.73 16.34
CA ILE A 44 -4.83 -23.57 14.88
C ILE A 44 -3.69 -24.34 14.25
N GLN A 45 -3.95 -24.92 13.09
CA GLN A 45 -2.95 -25.51 12.22
C GLN A 45 -3.27 -25.13 10.77
N PRO A 46 -2.29 -24.74 9.96
CA PRO A 46 -2.50 -24.51 8.53
C PRO A 46 -2.94 -25.80 7.82
N ALA A 47 -4.11 -25.78 7.19
CA ALA A 47 -4.75 -26.98 6.62
C ALA A 47 -3.94 -27.67 5.51
N TYR A 48 -3.23 -26.89 4.69
CA TYR A 48 -2.46 -27.38 3.54
C TYR A 48 -0.95 -27.44 3.81
N ALA A 49 -0.52 -27.14 5.03
CA ALA A 49 0.88 -27.24 5.42
C ALA A 49 1.04 -28.33 6.49
N GLU A 50 0.95 -29.59 6.06
CA GLU A 50 1.15 -30.78 6.92
C GLU A 50 2.52 -30.78 7.63
N GLY A 51 3.44 -29.96 7.12
CA GLY A 51 4.76 -29.70 7.67
C GLY A 51 4.81 -28.82 8.90
N HIS A 52 3.69 -28.34 9.47
CA HIS A 52 3.67 -27.51 10.68
C HIS A 52 2.93 -28.17 11.84
N TYR A 53 3.40 -27.93 13.05
CA TYR A 53 2.67 -28.24 14.28
C TYR A 53 1.47 -27.32 14.46
N VAL A 54 0.62 -27.63 15.44
CA VAL A 54 -0.39 -26.70 15.92
C VAL A 54 0.25 -25.44 16.53
N SER A 55 -0.55 -24.40 16.75
CA SER A 55 -0.09 -23.16 17.36
C SER A 55 0.58 -23.38 18.73
N ASP A 56 1.64 -22.61 18.99
CA ASP A 56 2.42 -22.59 20.23
C ASP A 56 1.58 -22.23 21.47
N ALA A 57 0.53 -21.44 21.28
CA ALA A 57 -0.45 -21.09 22.30
C ALA A 57 -1.86 -21.57 21.93
N GLY A 58 -2.66 -21.82 22.97
CA GLY A 58 -4.08 -22.17 22.86
C GLY A 58 -4.98 -20.94 23.03
N ILE A 59 -5.96 -20.80 22.15
CA ILE A 59 -6.94 -19.72 22.12
C ILE A 59 -8.05 -20.04 23.12
N TRP A 60 -8.26 -19.15 24.08
CA TRP A 60 -9.38 -19.26 25.01
C TRP A 60 -10.01 -17.89 25.22
N TRP A 61 -11.32 -17.81 25.00
CA TRP A 61 -12.03 -16.53 25.04
C TRP A 61 -11.99 -15.89 26.43
N GLN A 62 -11.89 -16.68 27.51
CA GLN A 62 -11.81 -16.16 28.88
C GLN A 62 -10.49 -15.40 29.11
N ASP A 63 -9.39 -15.94 28.59
CA ASP A 63 -8.08 -15.29 28.64
C ASP A 63 -8.10 -13.99 27.81
N LEU A 64 -8.60 -14.07 26.57
CA LEU A 64 -8.64 -12.95 25.63
C LEU A 64 -9.63 -11.85 26.03
N ALA A 65 -10.68 -12.16 26.81
CA ALA A 65 -11.66 -11.17 27.26
C ALA A 65 -11.09 -10.15 28.25
N THR A 66 -9.92 -10.42 28.85
CA THR A 66 -9.21 -9.47 29.70
C THR A 66 -8.58 -8.32 28.90
N GLU A 67 -8.23 -8.58 27.64
CA GLU A 67 -7.59 -7.66 26.70
C GLU A 67 -8.39 -7.58 25.39
N LEU A 68 -9.66 -7.16 25.50
CA LEU A 68 -10.53 -6.99 24.32
C LEU A 68 -9.87 -6.06 23.28
N ASP A 69 -10.07 -6.41 22.00
CA ASP A 69 -9.52 -5.70 20.84
C ASP A 69 -7.97 -5.70 20.71
N ALA A 70 -7.24 -6.28 21.67
CA ALA A 70 -5.81 -6.51 21.53
C ALA A 70 -5.52 -7.66 20.55
N ALA A 71 -4.43 -7.52 19.80
CA ALA A 71 -3.96 -8.53 18.86
C ALA A 71 -2.82 -9.34 19.48
N HIS A 72 -2.99 -10.65 19.52
CA HIS A 72 -2.00 -11.59 20.04
C HIS A 72 -1.39 -12.40 18.90
N ASP A 73 -0.08 -12.56 18.93
CA ASP A 73 0.69 -13.29 17.92
C ASP A 73 0.72 -14.80 18.26
N PHE A 74 0.37 -15.64 17.29
CA PHE A 74 0.36 -17.10 17.39
C PHE A 74 1.21 -17.70 16.28
N HIS A 75 1.98 -18.74 16.62
CA HIS A 75 2.96 -19.34 15.72
C HIS A 75 2.78 -20.85 15.62
N CYS A 76 2.72 -21.36 14.40
CA CYS A 76 2.79 -22.78 14.11
C CYS A 76 4.20 -23.08 13.63
N ASN A 77 4.98 -23.78 14.46
CA ASN A 77 6.36 -24.11 14.13
C ASN A 77 6.45 -25.24 13.10
N PRO A 78 7.44 -25.21 12.18
CA PRO A 78 7.67 -26.31 11.26
C PRO A 78 8.06 -27.59 12.01
N LYS A 79 7.67 -28.74 11.47
CA LYS A 79 7.99 -30.08 11.99
C LYS A 79 9.41 -30.52 11.64
N SER A 80 9.98 -29.92 10.59
CA SER A 80 11.36 -30.19 10.15
C SER A 80 12.22 -28.98 10.44
N ASP A 81 13.39 -29.20 11.05
CA ASP A 81 14.41 -28.17 11.29
C ASP A 81 14.99 -27.59 10.00
N SER A 82 14.77 -28.24 8.85
CA SER A 82 15.19 -27.74 7.54
C SER A 82 14.32 -26.60 7.01
N ASN A 83 13.10 -26.43 7.52
CA ASN A 83 12.21 -25.35 7.13
C ASN A 83 12.28 -24.25 8.20
N LEU A 84 12.66 -23.03 7.82
CA LEU A 84 12.71 -21.88 8.71
C LEU A 84 11.39 -21.09 8.75
N GLU A 85 10.46 -21.40 7.83
CA GLU A 85 9.21 -20.68 7.70
C GLU A 85 8.22 -21.08 8.79
N VAL A 86 8.05 -20.18 9.75
CA VAL A 86 6.99 -20.25 10.75
C VAL A 86 5.70 -19.75 10.12
N PHE A 87 4.60 -20.49 10.29
CA PHE A 87 3.28 -19.98 9.93
C PHE A 87 2.71 -19.18 11.09
N SER A 88 2.44 -17.90 10.87
CA SER A 88 2.00 -16.97 11.91
C SER A 88 0.62 -16.40 11.63
N LEU A 89 -0.12 -16.13 12.70
CA LEU A 89 -1.42 -15.49 12.69
C LEU A 89 -1.53 -14.50 13.83
N ARG A 90 -2.41 -13.52 13.67
CA ARG A 90 -2.80 -12.60 14.75
C ARG A 90 -4.24 -12.84 15.13
N ILE A 91 -4.50 -12.94 16.42
CA ILE A 91 -5.83 -13.27 16.94
C ILE A 91 -6.34 -12.08 17.73
N VAL A 92 -7.56 -11.66 17.41
CA VAL A 92 -8.24 -10.55 18.09
C VAL A 92 -9.63 -11.02 18.52
N LEU A 93 -9.96 -10.82 19.79
CA LEU A 93 -11.31 -11.04 20.30
C LEU A 93 -12.12 -9.75 20.21
N ARG A 94 -13.27 -9.80 19.55
CA ARG A 94 -14.21 -8.67 19.45
C ARG A 94 -15.59 -9.04 19.99
N ARG A 95 -16.31 -8.05 20.50
CA ARG A 95 -17.73 -8.21 20.82
C ARG A 95 -18.54 -8.28 19.53
N ASN A 96 -19.52 -9.17 19.50
CA ASN A 96 -20.49 -9.21 18.42
C ASN A 96 -21.56 -8.14 18.68
N ILE A 97 -21.43 -6.98 18.03
CA ILE A 97 -22.27 -5.80 18.25
C ILE A 97 -23.57 -5.84 17.42
N ASP A 98 -23.66 -6.72 16.42
CA ASP A 98 -24.80 -6.81 15.50
C ASP A 98 -26.06 -7.43 16.13
N VAL A 99 -25.96 -7.97 17.35
CA VAL A 99 -27.09 -8.53 18.08
C VAL A 99 -27.78 -7.44 18.91
N LYS A 100 -28.79 -6.80 18.32
CA LYS A 100 -29.59 -5.72 18.91
C LYS A 100 -30.35 -6.08 20.21
N ASN A 101 -30.43 -7.36 20.59
CA ASN A 101 -31.20 -7.86 21.73
C ASN A 101 -30.39 -8.80 22.64
N SER A 102 -29.28 -8.32 23.22
CA SER A 102 -28.68 -8.99 24.38
C SER A 102 -29.31 -8.45 25.66
N GLN A 103 -30.49 -8.95 26.03
CA GLN A 103 -31.07 -8.71 27.36
C GLN A 103 -30.33 -9.48 28.48
N SER A 104 -29.36 -10.32 28.13
CA SER A 104 -28.50 -11.01 29.10
C SER A 104 -27.06 -10.51 28.97
N HIS A 105 -26.68 -9.56 29.83
CA HIS A 105 -25.27 -9.18 30.04
C HIS A 105 -24.38 -10.37 30.52
N PHE A 106 -24.96 -11.55 30.75
CA PHE A 106 -24.32 -12.72 31.33
C PHE A 106 -23.76 -13.73 30.31
N ILE A 107 -24.19 -13.69 29.04
CA ILE A 107 -23.71 -14.63 28.03
C ILE A 107 -22.71 -13.92 27.11
N PRO A 108 -21.43 -14.33 27.11
CA PRO A 108 -20.42 -13.73 26.25
C PRO A 108 -20.74 -14.01 24.78
N ASN A 109 -20.90 -12.94 24.00
CA ASN A 109 -21.08 -13.01 22.55
C ASN A 109 -19.86 -12.38 21.88
N TYR A 110 -18.86 -13.21 21.60
CA TYR A 110 -17.58 -12.80 21.03
C TYR A 110 -17.33 -13.45 19.68
N ILE A 111 -16.60 -12.75 18.83
CA ILE A 111 -16.05 -13.24 17.58
C ILE A 111 -14.53 -13.23 17.72
N ILE A 112 -13.91 -14.38 17.47
CA ILE A 112 -12.46 -14.53 17.40
C ILE A 112 -12.07 -14.30 15.94
N HIS A 113 -11.38 -13.20 15.66
CA HIS A 113 -10.87 -12.89 14.33
C HIS A 113 -9.47 -13.46 14.15
N LEU A 114 -9.28 -14.21 13.08
CA LEU A 114 -7.98 -14.69 12.61
C LEU A 114 -7.48 -13.71 11.54
N LEU A 115 -6.43 -12.98 11.86
CA LEU A 115 -5.88 -11.93 11.02
C LEU A 115 -4.51 -12.36 10.47
N PRO A 116 -4.15 -11.92 9.24
CA PRO A 116 -2.80 -12.09 8.76
C PRO A 116 -1.80 -11.35 9.65
N PRO A 117 -0.58 -11.87 9.82
CA PRO A 117 0.39 -11.23 10.68
C PRO A 117 1.00 -9.98 10.01
N LEU A 118 1.22 -10.03 8.69
CA LEU A 118 1.74 -8.93 7.87
C LEU A 118 0.92 -8.75 6.60
N ILE A 119 0.55 -7.50 6.29
CA ILE A 119 -0.20 -7.13 5.09
C ILE A 119 0.52 -5.97 4.41
N PHE A 120 0.82 -6.13 3.13
CA PHE A 120 1.38 -5.09 2.28
C PHE A 120 0.26 -4.43 1.48
N TYR A 121 0.20 -3.10 1.50
CA TYR A 121 -0.73 -2.27 0.72
C TYR A 121 0.06 -1.48 -0.32
N ASN A 122 -0.30 -1.65 -1.59
CA ASN A 122 0.32 -0.90 -2.67
C ASN A 122 -0.55 0.29 -3.07
N TYR A 123 -0.14 1.48 -2.66
CA TYR A 123 -0.72 2.76 -3.05
C TYR A 123 0.17 3.53 -4.03
N LEU A 124 1.04 2.83 -4.76
CA LEU A 124 1.74 3.34 -5.93
C LEU A 124 0.94 2.98 -7.20
N PRO A 125 1.15 3.69 -8.32
CA PRO A 125 0.49 3.37 -9.59
C PRO A 125 1.18 2.21 -10.34
N TYR A 126 2.21 1.60 -9.74
CA TYR A 126 3.01 0.53 -10.32
C TYR A 126 3.02 -0.67 -9.37
N SER A 127 3.23 -1.87 -9.91
CA SER A 127 3.39 -3.07 -9.08
C SER A 127 4.62 -2.96 -8.17
N VAL A 128 4.47 -3.45 -6.94
CA VAL A 128 5.55 -3.55 -5.95
C VAL A 128 5.84 -5.01 -5.69
N GLU A 129 7.12 -5.37 -5.78
CA GLU A 129 7.61 -6.69 -5.36
C GLU A 129 8.35 -6.55 -4.04
N VAL A 130 8.01 -7.40 -3.09
CA VAL A 130 8.60 -7.46 -1.75
C VAL A 130 9.22 -8.82 -1.56
N GLU A 131 10.54 -8.86 -1.42
CA GLU A 131 11.30 -10.08 -1.18
C GLU A 131 11.83 -10.08 0.26
N ASN A 132 11.48 -11.10 1.03
CA ASN A 132 12.13 -11.36 2.31
C ASN A 132 13.47 -12.05 2.06
N LEU A 133 14.57 -11.36 2.38
CA LEU A 133 15.93 -11.83 2.09
C LEU A 133 16.38 -13.00 2.97
N GLU A 134 15.75 -13.20 4.13
CA GLU A 134 16.10 -14.31 5.04
C GLU A 134 15.36 -15.58 4.67
N LEU A 135 14.10 -15.44 4.23
CA LEU A 135 13.23 -16.57 3.90
C LEU A 135 13.20 -16.88 2.39
N ASN A 136 13.81 -16.04 1.54
CA ASN A 136 13.69 -16.09 0.08
C ASN A 136 12.23 -16.14 -0.42
N GLN A 137 11.33 -15.47 0.31
CA GLN A 137 9.92 -15.37 -0.03
C GLN A 137 9.66 -14.11 -0.84
N MET A 138 9.05 -14.24 -2.01
CA MET A 138 8.69 -13.11 -2.88
C MET A 138 7.17 -12.92 -2.92
N ILE A 139 6.73 -11.69 -2.72
CA ILE A 139 5.32 -11.29 -2.76
C ILE A 139 5.18 -10.12 -3.73
N LYS A 140 4.33 -10.28 -4.73
CA LYS A 140 3.96 -9.24 -5.68
C LYS A 140 2.63 -8.61 -5.28
N VAL A 141 2.57 -7.28 -5.28
CA VAL A 141 1.37 -6.50 -4.96
C VAL A 141 1.08 -5.55 -6.10
N GLU A 142 -0.01 -5.80 -6.83
CA GLU A 142 -0.43 -4.95 -7.95
C GLU A 142 -0.90 -3.57 -7.46
N SER A 143 -0.93 -2.61 -8.38
CA SER A 143 -1.32 -1.22 -8.09
C SER A 143 -2.74 -1.16 -7.47
N GLY A 144 -2.85 -0.58 -6.28
CA GLY A 144 -4.12 -0.43 -5.56
C GLY A 144 -4.56 -1.66 -4.77
N GLU A 145 -3.81 -2.77 -4.85
CA GLU A 145 -4.13 -4.01 -4.15
C GLU A 145 -3.40 -4.17 -2.82
N LYS A 146 -3.69 -5.28 -2.13
CA LYS A 146 -3.01 -5.71 -0.92
C LYS A 146 -2.66 -7.19 -0.98
N ALA A 147 -1.55 -7.58 -0.36
CA ALA A 147 -1.15 -8.97 -0.22
C ALA A 147 -0.81 -9.29 1.24
N SER A 148 -1.19 -10.48 1.69
CA SER A 148 -0.94 -10.95 3.06
C SER A 148 0.20 -11.96 3.07
N ALA A 149 1.05 -11.89 4.09
CA ALA A 149 2.18 -12.79 4.28
C ALA A 149 2.01 -13.52 5.61
N TYR A 150 1.96 -14.86 5.58
CA TYR A 150 1.74 -15.70 6.77
C TYR A 150 2.99 -16.47 7.20
N ALA A 151 3.88 -16.78 6.26
CA ALA A 151 5.06 -17.61 6.49
C ALA A 151 6.25 -16.81 7.05
N LEU A 152 6.04 -15.99 8.09
CA LEU A 152 7.10 -15.23 8.75
C LEU A 152 6.74 -14.88 10.20
N ASN A 153 7.73 -14.51 11.02
CA ASN A 153 7.50 -14.02 12.37
C ASN A 153 7.77 -12.51 12.46
N VAL A 154 6.71 -11.69 12.48
CA VAL A 154 6.78 -10.22 12.53
C VAL A 154 7.21 -9.65 13.87
N SER A 155 7.38 -10.50 14.89
CA SER A 155 7.97 -10.15 16.18
C SER A 155 9.49 -10.03 16.09
N ARG A 156 10.09 -10.61 15.03
CA ARG A 156 11.51 -10.45 14.70
C ARG A 156 11.66 -9.44 13.59
N ASP A 157 12.80 -8.75 13.58
CA ASP A 157 13.14 -7.82 12.52
C ASP A 157 13.18 -8.55 11.17
N GLN A 158 12.53 -7.97 10.16
CA GLN A 158 12.49 -8.54 8.81
C GLN A 158 13.29 -7.66 7.85
N LYS A 159 14.18 -8.27 7.07
CA LYS A 159 14.94 -7.58 6.02
C LYS A 159 14.28 -7.79 4.67
N LEU A 160 13.63 -6.75 4.16
CA LEU A 160 12.84 -6.78 2.94
C LEU A 160 13.56 -6.02 1.81
N CYS A 161 13.68 -6.64 0.64
CA CYS A 161 14.08 -5.98 -0.60
C CYS A 161 12.82 -5.55 -1.36
N ILE A 162 12.65 -4.25 -1.55
CA ILE A 162 11.53 -3.66 -2.27
C ILE A 162 11.97 -3.39 -3.70
N ARG A 163 11.19 -3.84 -4.68
CA ARG A 163 11.44 -3.61 -6.11
C ARG A 163 10.22 -3.01 -6.79
N VAL A 164 10.46 -2.01 -7.63
CA VAL A 164 9.41 -1.31 -8.39
C VAL A 164 9.91 -1.09 -9.81
N ILE A 165 9.09 -1.44 -10.80
CA ILE A 165 9.37 -1.11 -12.21
C ILE A 165 8.77 0.27 -12.49
N TYR A 166 9.62 1.25 -12.76
CA TYR A 166 9.26 2.64 -13.00
C TYR A 166 10.00 3.20 -14.21
N SER A 167 9.26 3.81 -15.13
CA SER A 167 9.77 4.31 -16.43
C SER A 167 10.62 3.28 -17.19
N CYS A 168 10.14 2.03 -17.25
CA CYS A 168 10.81 0.86 -17.87
C CYS A 168 12.14 0.41 -17.21
N SER A 169 12.50 0.94 -16.05
CA SER A 169 13.67 0.52 -15.28
C SER A 169 13.28 -0.13 -13.96
N LEU A 170 14.10 -1.06 -13.48
CA LEU A 170 13.93 -1.71 -12.18
C LEU A 170 14.62 -0.88 -11.09
N TRP A 171 13.86 -0.49 -10.07
CA TRP A 171 14.35 0.24 -8.91
C TRP A 171 14.25 -0.63 -7.67
N SER A 172 15.33 -0.74 -6.90
CA SER A 172 15.39 -1.60 -5.72
C SER A 172 15.93 -0.88 -4.48
N GLY A 173 15.55 -1.36 -3.30
CA GLY A 173 16.04 -0.82 -2.02
C GLY A 173 15.70 -1.69 -0.83
N ILE A 174 16.49 -1.58 0.24
CA ILE A 174 16.37 -2.42 1.44
C ILE A 174 15.59 -1.70 2.54
N LEU A 175 14.55 -2.36 3.03
CA LEU A 175 13.73 -1.97 4.17
C LEU A 175 13.97 -2.94 5.34
N ASN A 176 14.39 -2.40 6.48
CA ASN A 176 14.43 -3.16 7.73
C ASN A 176 13.11 -2.88 8.48
N LEU A 177 12.20 -3.85 8.49
CA LEU A 177 10.93 -3.76 9.18
C LEU A 177 11.11 -4.28 10.62
N THR A 178 11.26 -3.36 11.56
CA THR A 178 11.39 -3.66 12.99
C THR A 178 10.04 -3.55 13.70
N THR A 179 9.98 -4.03 14.94
CA THR A 179 8.77 -3.92 15.79
C THR A 179 8.34 -2.47 16.05
N HIS A 180 9.29 -1.53 16.07
CA HIS A 180 9.07 -0.10 16.30
C HIS A 180 9.06 0.75 15.03
N PHE A 181 9.07 0.14 13.85
CA PHE A 181 9.01 0.88 12.60
C PHE A 181 7.66 1.62 12.47
N ASP A 182 7.71 2.92 12.19
CA ASP A 182 6.54 3.77 11.92
C ASP A 182 6.57 4.29 10.48
N GLU A 183 7.52 5.17 10.14
CA GLU A 183 7.61 5.78 8.81
C GLU A 183 9.05 5.93 8.33
N LYS A 184 9.29 5.59 7.06
CA LYS A 184 10.56 5.86 6.36
C LYS A 184 10.32 6.30 4.93
N VAL A 185 11.05 7.34 4.51
CA VAL A 185 11.21 7.69 3.09
C VAL A 185 12.38 6.87 2.53
N MET A 186 12.11 6.01 1.56
CA MET A 186 13.11 5.16 0.90
C MET A 186 13.55 5.78 -0.41
N HIS A 187 14.86 5.71 -0.68
CA HIS A 187 15.46 6.03 -1.96
C HIS A 187 15.86 4.72 -2.63
N LEU A 188 15.15 4.34 -3.67
CA LEU A 188 15.43 3.16 -4.48
C LEU A 188 16.45 3.51 -5.56
N THR A 189 17.38 2.61 -5.84
CA THR A 189 18.42 2.78 -6.86
C THR A 189 18.17 1.84 -8.03
N ASN A 190 18.57 2.26 -9.22
CA ASN A 190 18.57 1.41 -10.41
C ASN A 190 19.97 0.81 -10.59
N GLU A 191 20.07 -0.49 -10.87
CA GLU A 191 21.34 -1.17 -11.12
C GLU A 191 22.06 -0.65 -12.38
N GLU A 192 21.29 -0.17 -13.37
CA GLU A 192 21.81 0.40 -14.62
C GLU A 192 22.35 1.83 -14.47
N GLY A 193 22.03 2.51 -13.36
CA GLY A 193 22.28 3.94 -13.13
C GLY A 193 23.43 4.25 -12.17
N LYS A 194 24.37 3.31 -11.93
CA LYS A 194 25.44 3.47 -10.93
C LYS A 194 26.39 4.67 -11.13
N ASP A 195 26.33 5.37 -12.27
CA ASP A 195 27.15 6.55 -12.58
C ASP A 195 26.46 7.92 -12.32
N ASP A 196 25.15 7.96 -12.02
CA ASP A 196 24.42 9.20 -11.74
C ASP A 196 23.91 9.21 -10.30
N ASP A 197 24.79 9.61 -9.37
CA ASP A 197 24.62 9.60 -7.90
C ASP A 197 23.37 10.38 -7.41
N ASN A 198 22.66 11.08 -8.30
CA ASN A 198 21.48 11.90 -8.00
C ASN A 198 20.14 11.33 -8.49
N LYS A 199 20.10 10.21 -9.21
CA LYS A 199 18.85 9.59 -9.67
C LYS A 199 18.42 8.46 -8.74
N TYR A 200 17.44 8.77 -7.88
CA TYR A 200 16.75 7.79 -7.04
C TYR A 200 15.23 7.93 -7.19
N LEU A 201 14.53 6.80 -7.13
CA LEU A 201 13.07 6.79 -7.00
C LEU A 201 12.71 6.86 -5.52
N THR A 202 11.85 7.81 -5.15
CA THR A 202 11.44 7.97 -3.75
C THR A 202 10.12 7.28 -3.48
N VAL A 203 10.10 6.36 -2.51
CA VAL A 203 8.88 5.67 -2.04
C VAL A 203 8.77 5.87 -0.54
N ASN A 204 7.62 6.34 -0.08
CA ASN A 204 7.33 6.42 1.35
C ASN A 204 6.75 5.08 1.82
N VAL A 205 7.26 4.61 2.95
CA VAL A 205 6.78 3.41 3.63
C VAL A 205 6.28 3.80 5.01
N LYS A 206 5.05 3.42 5.32
CA LYS A 206 4.47 3.56 6.66
C LYS A 206 4.01 2.20 7.17
N ALA A 207 4.24 1.90 8.45
CA ALA A 207 3.62 0.77 9.11
C ALA A 207 2.58 1.22 10.14
N ASP A 208 1.57 0.39 10.31
CA ASP A 208 0.55 0.51 11.34
C ASP A 208 0.30 -0.89 11.91
N ARG A 209 0.14 -1.01 13.22
CA ARG A 209 0.03 -2.31 13.91
C ARG A 209 -1.32 -2.54 14.56
N GLU A 210 -2.35 -1.80 14.11
CA GLU A 210 -3.74 -2.02 14.51
C GLU A 210 -4.27 -3.35 13.94
N GLY A 211 -4.45 -4.34 14.81
CA GLY A 211 -4.85 -5.70 14.42
C GLY A 211 -3.70 -6.47 13.75
N SER A 212 -3.48 -6.24 12.46
CA SER A 212 -2.35 -6.78 11.67
C SER A 212 -1.19 -5.80 11.61
N CYS A 213 0.01 -6.25 11.26
CA CYS A 213 1.06 -5.33 10.80
C CYS A 213 0.76 -4.92 9.35
N ASN A 214 0.24 -3.72 9.16
CA ASN A 214 -0.09 -3.14 7.86
C ASN A 214 1.08 -2.28 7.39
N VAL A 215 1.66 -2.58 6.23
CA VAL A 215 2.75 -1.81 5.61
C VAL A 215 2.24 -1.18 4.32
N TYR A 216 2.30 0.14 4.24
CA TYR A 216 1.80 0.94 3.12
C TYR A 216 2.95 1.49 2.30
N PHE A 217 2.97 1.19 1.01
CA PHE A 217 3.86 1.80 0.02
C PHE A 217 3.12 2.89 -0.72
N TYR A 218 3.61 4.12 -0.67
CA TYR A 218 2.94 5.26 -1.31
C TYR A 218 3.93 6.34 -1.75
N ALA A 219 3.48 7.23 -2.62
CA ALA A 219 4.19 8.46 -2.97
C ALA A 219 3.27 9.64 -2.63
N PRO A 220 3.71 10.63 -1.82
CA PRO A 220 2.83 11.71 -1.37
C PRO A 220 2.20 12.52 -2.52
N TYR A 221 2.91 12.63 -3.64
CA TYR A 221 2.46 13.37 -4.82
C TYR A 221 2.64 12.53 -6.08
N TRP A 222 1.56 12.39 -6.83
CA TRP A 222 1.57 11.87 -8.20
C TRP A 222 1.42 13.05 -9.15
N ILE A 223 2.46 13.33 -9.93
CA ILE A 223 2.47 14.43 -10.88
C ILE A 223 2.11 13.89 -12.26
N ILE A 224 0.99 14.38 -12.81
CA ILE A 224 0.46 13.97 -14.11
C ILE A 224 0.55 15.15 -15.08
N ASN A 225 1.29 14.96 -16.16
CA ASN A 225 1.38 15.91 -17.25
C ASN A 225 0.35 15.58 -18.35
N LYS A 226 -0.70 16.39 -18.45
CA LYS A 226 -1.72 16.33 -19.52
C LYS A 226 -1.55 17.45 -20.55
N THR A 227 -0.46 18.22 -20.49
CA THR A 227 -0.25 19.36 -21.40
C THR A 227 0.19 18.93 -22.80
N GLY A 228 0.72 17.72 -22.97
CA GLY A 228 1.36 17.28 -24.21
C GLY A 228 2.75 17.85 -24.43
N LEU A 229 3.24 18.71 -23.53
CA LEU A 229 4.54 19.39 -23.63
C LEU A 229 5.53 18.77 -22.62
N PRO A 230 6.85 18.75 -22.90
CA PRO A 230 7.84 18.36 -21.92
C PRO A 230 7.93 19.41 -20.81
N ILE A 231 7.76 18.95 -19.56
CA ILE A 231 7.77 19.80 -18.37
C ILE A 231 8.96 19.41 -17.49
N HIS A 232 9.74 20.40 -17.07
CA HIS A 232 10.78 20.27 -16.06
C HIS A 232 10.30 20.86 -14.74
N ILE A 233 10.45 20.12 -13.66
CA ILE A 233 10.01 20.49 -12.32
C ILE A 233 11.24 20.51 -11.42
N LYS A 234 11.41 21.59 -10.68
CA LYS A 234 12.52 21.76 -9.74
C LYS A 234 11.97 22.09 -8.35
N PRO A 235 12.21 21.24 -7.35
CA PRO A 235 11.94 21.58 -5.97
C PRO A 235 12.84 22.74 -5.52
N SER A 236 12.23 23.75 -4.89
CA SER A 236 12.96 24.92 -4.42
C SER A 236 14.02 24.53 -3.38
N GLY A 237 15.24 25.07 -3.52
CA GLY A 237 16.37 24.71 -2.67
C GLY A 237 17.13 23.45 -3.09
N THR A 238 16.78 22.84 -4.23
CA THR A 238 17.55 21.75 -4.84
C THR A 238 17.94 22.08 -6.27
N ASN A 239 19.07 21.51 -6.73
CA ASN A 239 19.47 21.56 -8.13
C ASN A 239 18.96 20.34 -8.93
N ASN A 240 18.20 19.45 -8.28
CA ASN A 240 17.63 18.29 -8.94
C ASN A 240 16.44 18.73 -9.80
N VAL A 241 16.52 18.46 -11.11
CA VAL A 241 15.46 18.76 -12.06
C VAL A 241 14.82 17.45 -12.45
N LEU A 242 13.54 17.33 -12.15
CA LEU A 242 12.71 16.19 -12.52
C LEU A 242 12.06 16.47 -13.86
N GLU A 243 12.11 15.51 -14.77
CA GLU A 243 11.41 15.59 -16.05
C GLU A 243 10.05 14.89 -15.92
N SER A 244 9.00 15.57 -16.37
CA SER A 244 7.64 15.05 -16.42
C SER A 244 7.19 14.98 -17.88
N VAL A 245 7.20 13.76 -18.41
CA VAL A 245 6.77 13.44 -19.77
C VAL A 245 5.28 13.18 -19.79
N SER A 246 4.60 13.57 -20.88
CA SER A 246 3.17 13.30 -21.05
C SER A 246 2.92 11.81 -21.16
N GLY A 247 1.97 11.29 -20.38
CA GLY A 247 1.59 9.87 -20.36
C GLY A 247 2.27 9.02 -19.28
N ASP A 248 3.25 9.55 -18.54
CA ASP A 248 3.84 8.90 -17.37
C ASP A 248 3.45 9.64 -16.06
N ILE A 249 3.53 8.95 -14.92
CA ILE A 249 3.21 9.50 -13.59
C ILE A 249 4.52 9.74 -12.85
N LEU A 250 4.89 11.00 -12.68
CA LEU A 250 6.08 11.33 -11.89
C LEU A 250 5.77 11.20 -10.39
N LEU A 251 6.45 10.25 -9.73
CA LEU A 251 6.35 10.06 -8.28
C LEU A 251 7.24 11.07 -7.54
N PHE A 252 6.65 11.87 -6.66
CA PHE A 252 7.34 12.95 -5.97
C PHE A 252 7.10 12.94 -4.46
N SER A 253 8.16 13.28 -3.72
CA SER A 253 8.15 13.48 -2.28
C SER A 253 9.08 14.63 -1.93
N TYR A 254 8.64 15.53 -1.06
CA TYR A 254 9.50 16.59 -0.55
C TYR A 254 10.49 16.05 0.48
N ARG A 255 11.63 16.75 0.63
CA ARG A 255 12.52 16.51 1.76
C ARG A 255 11.85 16.99 3.05
N ARG A 256 11.96 16.22 4.14
CA ARG A 256 11.29 16.46 5.44
C ARG A 256 11.45 17.88 6.01
N HIS A 257 12.56 18.57 5.72
CA HIS A 257 12.85 19.93 6.20
C HIS A 257 13.10 20.94 5.06
N GLY A 258 12.67 20.60 3.84
CA GLY A 258 12.83 21.47 2.68
C GLY A 258 11.69 22.47 2.54
N LYS A 259 11.93 23.54 1.78
CA LYS A 259 10.87 24.44 1.32
C LYS A 259 9.90 23.65 0.44
N GLN A 260 8.61 23.69 0.78
CA GLN A 260 7.55 22.92 0.11
C GLN A 260 7.03 23.69 -1.12
N SER A 261 7.94 24.12 -1.99
CA SER A 261 7.59 24.83 -3.23
C SER A 261 8.34 24.25 -4.42
N LEU A 262 7.75 24.41 -5.60
CA LEU A 262 8.25 23.94 -6.87
C LEU A 262 8.36 25.12 -7.85
N ASN A 263 9.28 24.99 -8.80
CA ASN A 263 9.36 25.80 -10.00
C ASN A 263 9.16 24.90 -11.21
N MET A 264 8.53 25.43 -12.25
CA MET A 264 8.27 24.72 -13.49
C MET A 264 8.92 25.43 -14.68
N LYS A 265 9.44 24.67 -15.63
CA LYS A 265 9.91 25.13 -16.93
C LYS A 265 9.33 24.24 -18.03
N VAL A 266 9.00 24.82 -19.17
CA VAL A 266 8.43 24.11 -20.33
C VAL A 266 9.38 24.31 -21.51
N TYR A 267 9.84 23.22 -22.15
CA TYR A 267 10.95 23.28 -23.10
C TYR A 267 12.14 24.10 -22.54
N GLU A 268 12.59 25.12 -23.28
CA GLU A 268 13.66 26.05 -22.92
C GLU A 268 13.15 27.40 -22.39
N SER A 269 11.94 27.45 -21.83
CA SER A 269 11.41 28.66 -21.19
C SER A 269 12.22 29.08 -19.96
N GLU A 270 11.93 30.27 -19.43
CA GLU A 270 12.32 30.64 -18.07
C GLU A 270 11.53 29.81 -17.04
N TRP A 271 12.09 29.68 -15.84
CA TRP A 271 11.41 29.09 -14.69
C TRP A 271 10.22 29.95 -14.28
N SER A 272 9.12 29.30 -13.89
CA SER A 272 7.96 29.95 -13.29
C SER A 272 8.31 30.52 -11.90
N ASN A 273 7.40 31.35 -11.38
CA ASN A 273 7.35 31.65 -9.95
C ASN A 273 7.19 30.36 -9.11
N ASP A 274 7.57 30.44 -7.84
CA ASP A 274 7.37 29.37 -6.86
C ASP A 274 5.88 29.08 -6.67
N PHE A 275 5.49 27.81 -6.65
CA PHE A 275 4.14 27.37 -6.30
C PHE A 275 4.18 26.14 -5.38
N GLY A 276 3.17 25.98 -4.52
CA GLY A 276 3.01 24.83 -3.64
C GLY A 276 2.04 23.80 -4.21
N ILE A 277 2.15 22.55 -3.75
CA ILE A 277 1.22 21.47 -4.13
C ILE A 277 0.53 20.78 -2.93
N GLU A 278 0.59 21.38 -1.74
CA GLU A 278 0.15 20.74 -0.50
C GLU A 278 -1.38 20.71 -0.31
N CYS A 279 -2.08 21.75 -0.78
CA CYS A 279 -3.51 21.93 -0.53
C CYS A 279 -4.36 21.28 -1.63
N ALA A 280 -5.04 20.18 -1.29
CA ALA A 280 -6.04 19.58 -2.19
C ALA A 280 -7.24 20.53 -2.40
N GLY A 281 -7.83 20.47 -3.58
CA GLY A 281 -8.86 21.40 -4.05
C GLY A 281 -8.30 22.70 -4.65
N THR A 282 -6.97 22.90 -4.62
CA THR A 282 -6.34 24.10 -5.18
C THR A 282 -6.26 24.00 -6.71
N THR A 283 -6.74 25.03 -7.38
CA THR A 283 -6.50 25.28 -8.81
C THR A 283 -5.66 26.54 -8.98
N GLY A 284 -4.68 26.52 -9.87
CA GLY A 284 -3.79 27.65 -10.10
C GLY A 284 -3.34 27.76 -11.55
N LEU A 285 -2.89 28.96 -11.95
CA LEU A 285 -2.32 29.18 -13.27
C LEU A 285 -0.81 29.39 -13.15
N ILE A 286 -0.04 28.48 -13.72
CA ILE A 286 1.42 28.56 -13.79
C ILE A 286 1.79 29.17 -15.13
N VAL A 287 2.62 30.22 -15.12
CA VAL A 287 3.06 30.91 -16.34
C VAL A 287 4.57 30.77 -16.49
N CYS A 288 4.99 30.14 -17.60
CA CYS A 288 6.39 30.05 -18.02
C CYS A 288 6.60 30.96 -19.24
N LYS A 289 7.53 31.91 -19.14
CA LYS A 289 7.83 32.86 -20.22
C LYS A 289 8.95 32.32 -21.09
N ASP A 290 8.74 32.25 -22.39
CA ASP A 290 9.76 31.88 -23.37
C ASP A 290 10.11 33.12 -24.20
N ASN A 291 11.18 33.80 -23.79
CA ASN A 291 11.63 35.04 -24.42
C ASN A 291 12.21 34.80 -25.83
N VAL A 292 12.73 33.59 -26.09
CA VAL A 292 13.31 33.21 -27.38
C VAL A 292 12.19 33.03 -28.42
N ARG A 293 11.16 32.25 -28.08
CA ARG A 293 10.00 32.03 -28.95
C ARG A 293 8.93 33.13 -28.85
N ARG A 294 9.13 34.11 -27.95
CA ARG A 294 8.15 35.15 -27.58
C ARG A 294 6.78 34.55 -27.22
N LYS A 295 6.77 33.39 -26.56
CA LYS A 295 5.57 32.65 -26.16
C LYS A 295 5.41 32.67 -24.64
N LYS A 296 4.18 32.58 -24.15
CA LYS A 296 3.87 32.39 -22.72
C LYS A 296 3.09 31.10 -22.58
N TYR A 297 3.69 30.10 -21.93
CA TYR A 297 2.99 28.86 -21.62
C TYR A 297 2.17 29.09 -20.36
N ALA A 298 0.85 29.00 -20.47
CA ALA A 298 -0.08 29.07 -19.35
C ALA A 298 -0.61 27.66 -19.08
N ILE A 299 -0.26 27.10 -17.92
CA ILE A 299 -0.58 25.73 -17.52
C ILE A 299 -1.50 25.78 -16.31
N LEU A 300 -2.64 25.10 -16.42
CA LEU A 300 -3.58 24.94 -15.33
C LEU A 300 -3.10 23.81 -14.39
N LEU A 301 -2.86 24.19 -13.14
CA LEU A 301 -2.59 23.29 -12.02
C LEU A 301 -3.92 22.93 -11.35
N SER A 302 -4.13 21.64 -11.08
CA SER A 302 -5.22 21.13 -10.24
C SER A 302 -4.68 20.09 -9.28
N ILE A 303 -5.05 20.16 -8.00
CA ILE A 303 -4.59 19.23 -6.97
C ILE A 303 -5.78 18.55 -6.32
N ASN A 304 -5.87 17.23 -6.47
CA ASN A 304 -6.96 16.43 -5.90
C ASN A 304 -6.40 15.35 -4.97
N LEU A 305 -7.21 14.86 -4.03
CA LEU A 305 -6.83 13.68 -3.25
C LEU A 305 -6.94 12.43 -4.12
N SER A 306 -6.05 11.45 -3.91
CA SER A 306 -6.21 10.13 -4.52
C SER A 306 -7.50 9.47 -4.04
N GLN A 307 -8.23 8.83 -4.95
CA GLN A 307 -9.42 8.04 -4.59
C GLN A 307 -9.04 6.77 -3.82
N MET A 308 -7.87 6.20 -4.11
CA MET A 308 -7.40 4.95 -3.49
C MET A 308 -6.85 5.18 -2.07
N CYS A 309 -6.21 6.32 -1.84
CA CYS A 309 -5.51 6.61 -0.58
C CYS A 309 -5.50 8.12 -0.28
N PRO A 310 -6.67 8.74 -0.01
CA PRO A 310 -6.79 10.19 0.14
C PRO A 310 -5.98 10.75 1.32
N ARG A 311 -5.63 9.90 2.29
CA ARG A 311 -4.82 10.29 3.46
C ARG A 311 -3.33 10.48 3.12
N PHE A 312 -2.83 9.78 2.10
CA PHE A 312 -1.40 9.66 1.84
C PHE A 312 -0.97 10.31 0.53
N THR A 313 -1.82 10.27 -0.50
CA THR A 313 -1.43 10.65 -1.86
C THR A 313 -2.31 11.76 -2.42
N LYS A 314 -1.68 12.78 -2.99
CA LYS A 314 -2.32 13.83 -3.78
C LYS A 314 -1.96 13.69 -5.26
N ILE A 315 -2.94 13.89 -6.12
CA ILE A 315 -2.79 13.88 -7.57
C ILE A 315 -2.66 15.33 -8.04
N VAL A 316 -1.48 15.70 -8.51
CA VAL A 316 -1.13 16.99 -9.07
C VAL A 316 -1.23 16.89 -10.59
N THR A 317 -2.21 17.56 -11.18
CA THR A 317 -2.42 17.54 -12.63
C THR A 317 -2.03 18.86 -13.25
N PHE A 318 -1.16 18.81 -14.26
CA PHE A 318 -0.88 19.92 -15.16
C PHE A 318 -1.65 19.73 -16.45
N SER A 319 -2.46 20.71 -16.82
CA SER A 319 -3.34 20.65 -17.99
C SER A 319 -3.24 21.92 -18.82
N PRO A 320 -3.60 21.87 -20.12
CA PRO A 320 -3.71 23.08 -20.92
C PRO A 320 -4.69 24.06 -20.29
N ASN A 321 -4.39 25.36 -20.35
CA ASN A 321 -5.29 26.39 -19.81
C ASN A 321 -6.64 26.45 -20.56
N PHE A 322 -6.63 26.12 -21.85
CA PHE A 322 -7.84 26.04 -22.67
C PHE A 322 -7.93 24.65 -23.29
N LEU A 323 -9.14 24.09 -23.28
CA LEU A 323 -9.45 22.80 -23.85
C LEU A 323 -10.57 23.01 -24.87
N ILE A 324 -10.29 22.70 -26.14
CA ILE A 324 -11.22 22.87 -27.25
C ILE A 324 -11.78 21.49 -27.59
N ILE A 325 -13.11 21.38 -27.54
CA ILE A 325 -13.83 20.14 -27.84
C ILE A 325 -14.79 20.43 -28.99
N ASN A 326 -14.69 19.66 -30.08
CA ASN A 326 -15.62 19.75 -31.18
C ASN A 326 -16.86 18.89 -30.89
N ASN A 327 -17.99 19.54 -30.58
CA ASN A 327 -19.29 18.88 -30.42
C ASN A 327 -20.17 19.03 -31.68
N THR A 328 -19.59 19.40 -32.82
CA THR A 328 -20.32 19.55 -34.07
C THR A 328 -20.18 18.31 -34.95
N ASN A 329 -21.00 18.21 -35.99
CA ASN A 329 -20.92 17.13 -36.97
C ASN A 329 -19.91 17.41 -38.10
N LYS A 330 -19.08 18.45 -37.97
CA LYS A 330 -18.10 18.86 -38.96
C LYS A 330 -16.74 18.94 -38.30
N THR A 331 -15.69 18.54 -39.01
CA THR A 331 -14.32 18.76 -38.59
C THR A 331 -14.02 20.26 -38.55
N LEU A 332 -13.53 20.73 -37.40
CA LEU A 332 -13.11 22.10 -37.21
C LEU A 332 -11.59 22.20 -37.32
N ARG A 333 -11.09 23.36 -37.73
CA ARG A 333 -9.67 23.70 -37.61
C ARG A 333 -9.51 24.93 -36.76
N PHE A 334 -8.52 24.90 -35.89
CA PHE A 334 -8.15 26.05 -35.08
C PHE A 334 -6.63 26.25 -35.09
N MET A 335 -6.21 27.46 -34.78
CA MET A 335 -4.80 27.84 -34.63
C MET A 335 -4.69 28.86 -33.50
N GLU A 336 -3.57 28.83 -32.78
CA GLU A 336 -3.30 29.84 -31.76
C GLU A 336 -3.07 31.22 -32.42
N GLN A 337 -3.73 32.26 -31.91
CA GLN A 337 -3.60 33.61 -32.45
C GLN A 337 -2.15 34.09 -32.30
N ASN A 338 -1.54 34.53 -33.41
CA ASN A 338 -0.13 34.96 -33.54
C ASN A 338 0.92 33.85 -33.75
N GLU A 339 0.49 32.63 -34.05
CA GLU A 339 1.41 31.59 -34.52
C GLU A 339 1.85 31.88 -35.96
N LYS A 340 3.13 32.26 -36.15
CA LYS A 340 3.67 32.65 -37.47
C LYS A 340 3.78 31.49 -38.46
N THR A 341 3.66 30.26 -37.97
CA THR A 341 3.93 29.02 -38.69
C THR A 341 2.71 28.43 -39.39
N ASP A 342 1.54 29.09 -39.35
CA ASP A 342 0.28 28.64 -39.99
C ASP A 342 -0.06 27.17 -39.67
N LEU A 343 0.25 26.75 -38.44
CA LEU A 343 0.05 25.39 -37.94
C LEU A 343 -1.40 25.22 -37.49
N TRP A 344 -2.28 24.92 -38.44
CA TRP A 344 -3.65 24.56 -38.15
C TRP A 344 -3.73 23.17 -37.53
N THR A 345 -4.47 23.05 -36.44
CA THR A 345 -4.80 21.77 -35.82
C THR A 345 -6.19 21.35 -36.26
N ASP A 346 -6.29 20.19 -36.91
CA ASP A 346 -7.56 19.53 -37.21
C ASP A 346 -8.16 18.97 -35.92
N LEU A 347 -9.43 19.31 -35.67
CA LEU A 347 -10.24 18.84 -34.56
C LEU A 347 -11.43 18.08 -35.15
N PRO A 348 -11.33 16.73 -35.25
CA PRO A 348 -12.29 15.90 -35.97
C PRO A 348 -13.73 16.07 -35.49
#